data_AF-A0A7W0GVZ8-F1
#
_entry.id   AF-A0A7W0GVZ8-F1
#
_cell.length_a   1.000
_cell.length_b   1.000
_cell.length_c   1.000
_cell.angle_alpha   90.00
_cell.angle_beta   90.00
_cell.angle_gamma   90.00
#
_symmetry.space_group_name_H-M   'P 1'
#
loop_
_entity.id
_entity.type
_entity.pdbx_description
1 polymer ?
#
loop_
_entity_poly.entity_id
_entity_poly.type
_entity_poly.pdbx_seq_one_letter_code
_entity_poly.pdbx_strand_id
1 'polypeptide(L)'
;MACVRVCPTDAVAVAGDEPLLLQIVDEACIRCGQCLPACPHGAVKVNGEIGKALAIASEGDGVLILSPESVAHFYPATPEQLINACYAAGFRAVTRGVIGDELVAAEYLKLWEEEPWGTMIRSTDPVVVETVRAHYPELVPYLAPVTLPPVAEARYLRAQYGPDLQIVYAGTCPPVTGSDLDAAITFGDLERIFQIRGVAAVDQPVFFERVPEERRRHLSAAGGLPLALLDESKYSSRRFRKIRGLDALPAVARAVAVDRFDLGFVDILSTEGPLDHPLSGPREKLYWRRELLASVEAPRSRQPVVDSGVVASIGATFAFKARPLRADAEAVAAVLEQIGRGPNGRPWDCRACGFETCARFAEAAALGRASMRQCAPYQERRAEEAHRAAAVDTMTGLSTYRVLRDRLAFEVERSKRSNEGFAVLFLDLDRFKEVNDQFGHEAGNDVLRAVAGEVRNAVRASDVAARYGGDEFVVILTRTDLQGGARVGEALRAGIEGVGRRLGYPAGLVTVSIGLAEFDPRQPSESDLLVAADRALYRAKAAGRNAVA
;
A
#
# COMPACT_ATOMS: atom_id res chain seq x y z
N MET A 1 3.25 -1.66 0.20
CA MET A 1 1.82 -2.03 -0.03
C MET A 1 1.16 -2.81 1.10
N ALA A 2 1.89 -3.38 2.07
CA ALA A 2 1.27 -4.12 3.18
C ALA A 2 0.29 -3.27 4.01
N CYS A 3 0.64 -2.00 4.31
CA CYS A 3 -0.25 -1.03 4.96
C CYS A 3 -1.56 -0.76 4.19
N VAL A 4 -1.52 -0.75 2.85
CA VAL A 4 -2.72 -0.60 1.99
C VAL A 4 -3.63 -1.81 2.15
N ARG A 5 -3.05 -3.02 2.13
CA ARG A 5 -3.81 -4.28 2.24
C ARG A 5 -4.59 -4.43 3.53
N VAL A 6 -4.04 -3.92 4.64
CA VAL A 6 -4.66 -4.05 5.96
C VAL A 6 -5.55 -2.85 6.30
N CYS A 7 -5.65 -1.83 5.45
CA CYS A 7 -6.49 -0.67 5.76
C CYS A 7 -7.97 -1.01 5.51
N PRO A 8 -8.84 -0.99 6.53
CA PRO A 8 -10.25 -1.38 6.35
C PRO A 8 -11.05 -0.36 5.55
N THR A 9 -10.57 0.89 5.45
CA THR A 9 -11.27 2.01 4.83
C THR A 9 -10.56 2.58 3.60
N ASP A 10 -9.52 1.89 3.10
CA ASP A 10 -8.70 2.35 1.97
C ASP A 10 -8.14 3.79 2.16
N ALA A 11 -7.89 4.18 3.41
CA ALA A 11 -7.35 5.49 3.77
C ALA A 11 -5.84 5.62 3.51
N VAL A 12 -5.13 4.53 3.23
CA VAL A 12 -3.71 4.57 2.86
C VAL A 12 -3.62 4.75 1.35
N ALA A 13 -3.40 5.99 0.91
CA ALA A 13 -3.26 6.33 -0.49
C ALA A 13 -1.80 6.18 -0.96
N VAL A 14 -1.65 5.79 -2.23
CA VAL A 14 -0.38 5.78 -2.95
C VAL A 14 -0.55 6.62 -4.20
N ALA A 15 0.01 7.82 -4.17
CA ALA A 15 -0.18 8.84 -5.19
C ALA A 15 1.17 9.36 -5.73
N GLY A 16 1.12 10.06 -6.86
CA GLY A 16 2.29 10.67 -7.51
C GLY A 16 2.86 9.84 -8.65
N ASP A 17 3.60 10.52 -9.53
CA ASP A 17 4.25 9.89 -10.68
C ASP A 17 5.69 9.49 -10.35
N GLU A 18 6.47 10.31 -9.64
CA GLU A 18 7.79 9.93 -9.10
C GLU A 18 8.29 10.90 -8.01
N PRO A 19 8.69 10.41 -6.82
CA PRO A 19 8.47 9.06 -6.30
C PRO A 19 6.99 8.80 -5.94
N LEU A 20 6.58 7.53 -5.86
CA LEU A 20 5.29 7.17 -5.27
C LEU A 20 5.28 7.58 -3.80
N LEU A 21 4.37 8.48 -3.44
CA LEU A 21 4.18 8.97 -2.08
C LEU A 21 3.08 8.17 -1.40
N LEU A 22 3.40 7.69 -0.20
CA LEU A 22 2.43 7.03 0.68
C LEU A 22 1.88 8.07 1.65
N GLN A 23 0.56 8.26 1.67
CA GLN A 23 -0.09 9.24 2.55
C GLN A 23 -1.34 8.64 3.19
N ILE A 24 -1.64 9.07 4.41
CA ILE A 24 -2.90 8.77 5.08
C ILE A 24 -3.90 9.87 4.70
N VAL A 25 -5.05 9.47 4.18
CA VAL A 25 -6.17 10.38 3.89
C VAL A 25 -6.96 10.55 5.18
N ASP A 26 -6.78 11.67 5.87
CA ASP A 26 -7.31 11.90 7.21
C ASP A 26 -8.85 11.79 7.26
N GLU A 27 -9.55 12.25 6.23
CA GLU A 27 -11.01 12.20 6.17
C GLU A 27 -11.57 10.76 6.08
N ALA A 28 -10.77 9.82 5.59
CA ALA A 28 -11.12 8.40 5.48
C ALA A 28 -10.50 7.54 6.61
N CYS A 29 -9.56 8.11 7.37
CA CYS A 29 -8.83 7.39 8.40
C CYS A 29 -9.63 7.30 9.71
N ILE A 30 -10.02 6.09 10.07
CA ILE A 30 -10.67 5.78 11.36
C ILE A 30 -9.67 5.56 12.52
N ARG A 31 -8.37 5.77 12.27
CA ARG A 31 -7.28 5.67 13.26
C ARG A 31 -7.16 4.31 13.97
N CYS A 32 -7.52 3.21 13.29
CA CYS A 32 -7.43 1.85 13.85
C CYS A 32 -6.00 1.30 14.03
N GLY A 33 -4.99 2.00 13.51
CA GLY A 33 -3.57 1.63 13.66
C GLY A 33 -3.11 0.37 12.93
N GLN A 34 -3.96 -0.37 12.20
CA GLN A 34 -3.60 -1.65 11.57
C GLN A 34 -2.43 -1.55 10.57
N CYS A 35 -2.25 -0.38 9.96
CA CYS A 35 -1.14 -0.09 9.06
C CYS A 35 0.24 -0.06 9.73
N LEU A 36 0.31 0.11 11.05
CA LEU A 36 1.57 0.20 11.81
C LEU A 36 2.36 -1.11 11.83
N PRO A 37 1.82 -2.23 12.38
CA PRO A 37 2.53 -3.51 12.38
C PRO A 37 2.74 -4.07 10.97
N ALA A 38 1.89 -3.66 10.01
CA ALA A 38 2.03 -4.04 8.61
C ALA A 38 3.16 -3.29 7.88
N CYS A 39 3.74 -2.24 8.45
CA CYS A 39 4.79 -1.46 7.81
C CYS A 39 6.18 -1.98 8.21
N PRO A 40 6.86 -2.79 7.36
CA PRO A 40 8.18 -3.33 7.71
C PRO A 40 9.28 -2.27 7.80
N HIS A 41 9.05 -1.07 7.27
CA HIS A 41 10.03 0.01 7.21
C HIS A 41 9.82 1.09 8.29
N GLY A 42 8.80 0.95 9.15
CA GLY A 42 8.48 1.99 10.14
C GLY A 42 8.12 3.35 9.53
N ALA A 43 7.61 3.36 8.29
CA ALA A 43 7.29 4.58 7.55
C ALA A 43 6.01 5.25 8.04
N VAL A 44 5.07 4.48 8.60
CA VAL A 44 3.86 5.02 9.23
C VAL A 44 4.21 5.44 10.65
N LYS A 45 4.03 6.72 10.97
CA LYS A 45 4.25 7.28 12.31
C LYS A 45 2.92 7.73 12.89
N VAL A 46 2.75 7.51 14.19
CA VAL A 46 1.65 8.11 14.95
C VAL A 46 2.25 9.20 15.81
N ASN A 47 1.67 10.39 15.72
CA ASN A 47 2.05 11.51 16.57
C ASN A 47 0.78 12.02 17.26
N GLY A 48 0.84 12.16 18.57
CA GLY A 48 -0.14 12.96 19.31
C GLY A 48 0.28 14.43 19.39
N GLU A 49 -0.38 15.17 20.27
CA GLU A 49 -0.14 16.60 20.48
C GLU A 49 1.01 16.87 21.47
N ILE A 50 2.18 16.27 21.22
CA ILE A 50 3.34 16.31 22.13
C ILE A 50 3.75 17.74 22.49
N GLY A 51 3.69 18.69 21.54
CA GLY A 51 4.04 20.09 21.79
C GLY A 51 3.14 20.76 22.82
N LYS A 52 1.82 20.50 22.76
CA LYS A 52 0.86 21.03 23.74
C LYS A 52 1.04 20.36 25.10
N ALA A 53 1.18 19.03 25.11
CA ALA A 53 1.40 18.29 26.36
C ALA A 53 2.69 18.70 27.08
N LEU A 54 3.77 18.94 26.33
CA LEU A 54 5.03 19.42 26.90
C LEU A 54 4.92 20.85 27.44
N ALA A 55 4.17 21.72 26.79
CA ALA A 55 3.91 23.08 27.29
C ALA A 55 3.16 23.03 28.62
N ILE A 56 2.05 22.28 28.69
CA ILE A 56 1.26 22.07 29.91
C ILE A 56 2.11 21.48 31.04
N ALA A 57 2.93 20.47 30.75
CA ALA A 57 3.85 19.89 31.73
C ALA A 57 4.93 20.89 32.21
N SER A 58 5.34 21.82 31.35
CA SER A 58 6.36 22.83 31.69
C SER A 58 5.79 23.95 32.56
N GLU A 59 4.50 24.26 32.43
CA GLU A 59 3.79 25.21 33.30
C GLU A 59 3.64 24.68 34.73
N GLY A 60 3.56 23.35 34.91
CA GLY A 60 3.62 22.71 36.22
C GLY A 60 2.27 22.50 36.91
N ASP A 61 1.17 23.01 36.34
CA ASP A 61 -0.18 22.92 36.92
C ASP A 61 -1.13 21.96 36.19
N GLY A 62 -0.68 21.34 35.09
CA GLY A 62 -1.50 20.41 34.30
C GLY A 62 -1.75 19.05 34.97
N VAL A 63 -2.89 18.44 34.62
CA VAL A 63 -3.27 17.09 35.05
C VAL A 63 -3.09 16.09 33.91
N LEU A 64 -2.48 14.95 34.20
CA LEU A 64 -2.35 13.85 33.25
C LEU A 64 -3.33 12.72 33.56
N ILE A 65 -4.24 12.43 32.65
CA ILE A 65 -5.03 11.20 32.64
C ILE A 65 -4.21 10.13 31.92
N LEU A 66 -3.62 9.22 32.68
CA LEU A 66 -2.78 8.14 32.17
C LEU A 66 -3.61 6.86 32.03
N SER A 67 -3.78 6.37 30.81
CA SER A 67 -4.61 5.19 30.59
C SER A 67 -3.98 3.91 31.20
N PRO A 68 -4.79 2.93 31.64
CA PRO A 68 -4.30 1.75 32.36
C PRO A 68 -3.28 0.91 31.58
N GLU A 69 -3.33 0.93 30.26
CA GLU A 69 -2.44 0.16 29.38
C GLU A 69 -0.97 0.60 29.49
N SER A 70 -0.71 1.75 30.10
CA SER A 70 0.63 2.31 30.30
C SER A 70 1.55 1.35 31.06
N VAL A 71 1.01 0.56 32.00
CA VAL A 71 1.78 -0.43 32.77
C VAL A 71 2.46 -1.47 31.87
N ALA A 72 1.82 -1.82 30.75
CA ALA A 72 2.37 -2.77 29.78
C ALA A 72 3.40 -2.12 28.85
N HIS A 73 3.23 -0.83 28.55
CA HIS A 73 4.14 -0.09 27.68
C HIS A 73 5.46 0.23 28.40
N PHE A 74 5.39 0.69 29.65
CA PHE A 74 6.54 1.15 30.43
C PHE A 74 7.19 0.05 31.29
N TYR A 75 6.79 -1.21 31.12
CA TYR A 75 7.43 -2.34 31.80
C TYR A 75 8.95 -2.36 31.48
N PRO A 76 9.84 -2.51 32.48
CA PRO A 76 9.60 -3.03 33.83
C PRO A 76 9.28 -2.00 34.93
N ALA A 77 9.03 -0.73 34.62
CA ALA A 77 8.67 0.25 35.64
C ALA A 77 7.35 -0.13 36.33
N THR A 78 7.30 -0.03 37.66
CA THR A 78 6.05 -0.27 38.40
C THR A 78 5.06 0.89 38.19
N PRO A 79 3.75 0.70 38.47
CA PRO A 79 2.78 1.79 38.40
C PRO A 79 3.16 3.02 39.25
N GLU A 80 3.76 2.78 40.42
CA GLU A 80 4.27 3.82 41.32
C GLU A 80 5.38 4.62 40.65
N GLN A 81 6.37 3.91 40.11
CA GLN A 81 7.51 4.50 39.42
C GLN A 81 7.07 5.33 38.22
N LEU A 82 6.15 4.80 37.42
CA LEU A 82 5.62 5.50 36.25
C LEU A 82 4.86 6.78 36.63
N ILE A 83 4.04 6.74 37.69
CA ILE A 83 3.33 7.93 38.17
C ILE A 83 4.30 8.97 38.73
N ASN A 84 5.31 8.54 39.49
CA ASN A 84 6.37 9.44 39.96
C ASN A 84 7.13 10.08 38.78
N ALA A 85 7.37 9.33 37.71
CA ALA A 85 8.00 9.85 36.49
C ALA A 85 7.15 10.95 35.85
N CYS A 86 5.83 10.80 35.85
CA CYS A 86 4.92 11.83 35.35
C CYS A 86 4.99 13.11 36.21
N TYR A 87 5.09 12.99 37.53
CA TYR A 87 5.32 14.15 38.40
C TYR A 87 6.67 14.82 38.13
N ALA A 88 7.74 14.02 38.03
CA ALA A 88 9.08 14.52 37.70
C ALA A 88 9.13 15.19 36.33
N ALA A 89 8.32 14.73 35.37
CA ALA A 89 8.19 15.33 34.06
C ALA A 89 7.53 16.73 34.09
N GLY A 90 6.74 17.03 35.14
CA GLY A 90 6.15 18.34 35.38
C GLY A 90 4.62 18.36 35.54
N PHE A 91 3.94 17.21 35.48
CA PHE A 91 2.50 17.18 35.75
C PHE A 91 2.20 17.36 37.24
N ARG A 92 1.20 18.19 37.57
CA ARG A 92 0.79 18.46 38.96
C ARG A 92 0.14 17.24 39.61
N ALA A 93 -0.79 16.64 38.88
CA ALA A 93 -1.59 15.50 39.28
C ALA A 93 -1.64 14.46 38.16
N VAL A 94 -1.76 13.19 38.53
CA VAL A 94 -1.84 12.07 37.59
C VAL A 94 -2.97 11.15 38.04
N THR A 95 -3.92 10.91 37.14
CA THR A 95 -5.02 9.96 37.37
C THR A 95 -4.86 8.74 36.47
N ARG A 96 -5.50 7.61 36.83
CA ARG A 96 -5.37 6.33 36.11
C ARG A 96 -6.56 6.01 35.18
N GLY A 97 -7.39 6.99 34.84
CA GLY A 97 -8.58 6.75 34.00
C GLY A 97 -9.76 6.06 34.70
N VAL A 98 -9.62 5.72 35.99
CA VAL A 98 -10.61 4.92 36.73
C VAL A 98 -11.89 5.70 36.98
N ILE A 99 -11.78 7.01 37.26
CA ILE A 99 -12.95 7.87 37.49
C ILE A 99 -13.81 7.91 36.23
N GLY A 100 -13.18 8.06 35.06
CA GLY A 100 -13.86 8.02 33.76
C GLY A 100 -14.56 6.70 33.49
N ASP A 101 -13.89 5.57 33.78
CA ASP A 101 -14.48 4.23 33.63
C ASP A 101 -15.74 4.08 34.52
N GLU A 102 -15.69 4.53 35.77
CA GLU A 102 -16.79 4.44 36.73
C GLU A 102 -18.00 5.31 36.33
N LEU A 103 -17.72 6.54 35.87
CA LEU A 103 -18.76 7.47 35.37
C LEU A 103 -19.48 6.89 34.15
N VAL A 104 -18.72 6.36 33.19
CA VAL A 104 -19.26 5.73 31.98
C VAL A 104 -20.04 4.46 32.31
N ALA A 105 -19.53 3.62 33.23
CA ALA A 105 -20.23 2.42 33.65
C ALA A 105 -21.56 2.75 34.37
N ALA A 106 -21.57 3.75 35.25
CA ALA A 106 -22.80 4.21 35.89
C ALA A 106 -23.84 4.65 34.86
N GLU A 107 -23.43 5.33 33.80
CA GLU A 107 -24.34 5.78 32.74
C GLU A 107 -24.89 4.61 31.90
N TYR A 108 -24.05 3.64 31.53
CA TYR A 108 -24.53 2.43 30.85
C TYR A 108 -25.50 1.62 31.72
N LEU A 109 -25.32 1.57 33.05
CA LEU A 109 -26.27 0.91 33.95
C LEU A 109 -27.63 1.61 33.94
N LYS A 110 -27.67 2.94 34.01
CA LYS A 110 -28.93 3.69 33.89
C LYS A 110 -29.63 3.40 32.57
N LEU A 111 -28.90 3.49 31.45
CA LEU A 111 -29.44 3.19 30.12
C LEU A 111 -29.91 1.73 30.00
N TRP A 112 -29.28 0.81 30.71
CA TRP A 112 -29.69 -0.61 30.74
C TRP A 112 -30.97 -0.84 31.55
N GLU A 113 -31.22 -0.04 32.58
CA GLU A 113 -32.42 -0.10 33.43
C GLU A 113 -33.64 0.60 32.80
N GLU A 114 -33.43 1.56 31.91
CA GLU A 114 -34.49 2.33 31.24
C GLU A 114 -35.15 1.54 30.07
N GLU A 115 -36.33 0.97 30.32
CA GLU A 115 -37.13 0.22 29.34
C GLU A 115 -38.10 1.11 28.53
N PRO A 116 -38.32 0.83 27.22
CA PRO A 116 -37.67 -0.18 26.38
C PRO A 116 -36.41 0.33 25.65
N TRP A 117 -35.32 -0.45 25.66
CA TRP A 117 -33.98 -0.05 25.17
C TRP A 117 -33.74 -0.25 23.67
N GLY A 118 -34.43 -1.20 23.03
CA GLY A 118 -34.17 -1.56 21.64
C GLY A 118 -32.69 -1.88 21.36
N THR A 119 -32.23 -1.59 20.15
CA THR A 119 -30.80 -1.72 19.81
C THR A 119 -29.99 -0.55 20.39
N MET A 120 -28.98 -0.85 21.19
CA MET A 120 -28.01 0.11 21.72
C MET A 120 -26.58 -0.39 21.47
N ILE A 121 -25.76 0.42 20.82
CA ILE A 121 -24.39 0.08 20.43
C ILE A 121 -23.41 0.82 21.34
N ARG A 122 -22.49 0.09 21.95
CA ARG A 122 -21.42 0.66 22.78
C ARG A 122 -20.60 1.70 21.98
N SER A 123 -20.34 2.84 22.60
CA SER A 123 -19.69 4.01 21.99
C SER A 123 -18.35 4.40 22.64
N THR A 124 -17.81 3.58 23.55
CA THR A 124 -16.54 3.88 24.24
C THR A 124 -15.29 3.54 23.43
N ASP A 125 -15.43 2.91 22.26
CA ASP A 125 -14.33 2.66 21.33
C ASP A 125 -14.36 3.71 20.20
N PRO A 126 -13.38 4.63 20.16
CA PRO A 126 -13.37 5.71 19.18
C PRO A 126 -13.25 5.20 17.74
N VAL A 127 -12.58 4.07 17.50
CA VAL A 127 -12.44 3.49 16.16
C VAL A 127 -13.79 2.97 15.66
N VAL A 128 -14.57 2.33 16.53
CA VAL A 128 -15.94 1.90 16.20
C VAL A 128 -16.82 3.11 15.89
N VAL A 129 -16.82 4.13 16.76
CA VAL A 129 -17.63 5.34 16.58
C VAL A 129 -17.28 6.04 15.27
N GLU A 130 -15.99 6.23 14.97
CA GLU A 130 -15.58 6.87 13.72
C GLU A 130 -15.93 6.02 12.49
N THR A 131 -15.83 4.70 12.58
CA THR A 131 -16.26 3.79 11.50
C THR A 131 -17.77 3.89 11.27
N VAL A 132 -18.58 3.90 12.34
CA VAL A 132 -20.03 4.07 12.25
C VAL A 132 -20.37 5.42 11.61
N ARG A 133 -19.80 6.51 12.13
CA ARG A 133 -20.10 7.86 11.63
C ARG A 133 -19.76 8.04 10.16
N ALA A 134 -18.65 7.46 9.69
CA ALA A 134 -18.18 7.60 8.31
C ALA A 134 -18.80 6.57 7.34
N HIS A 135 -18.85 5.29 7.71
CA HIS A 135 -19.20 4.21 6.78
C HIS A 135 -20.61 3.65 6.98
N TYR A 136 -21.15 3.73 8.19
CA TYR A 136 -22.49 3.22 8.54
C TYR A 136 -23.33 4.29 9.25
N PRO A 137 -23.49 5.50 8.68
CA PRO A 137 -24.18 6.61 9.33
C PRO A 137 -25.57 6.24 9.84
N GLU A 138 -26.26 5.31 9.19
CA GLU A 138 -27.55 4.76 9.62
C GLU A 138 -27.53 4.12 11.03
N LEU A 139 -26.36 3.72 11.53
CA LEU A 139 -26.19 3.19 12.87
C LEU A 139 -25.95 4.28 13.93
N VAL A 140 -25.72 5.53 13.54
CA VAL A 140 -25.46 6.66 14.46
C VAL A 140 -26.56 6.83 15.52
N PRO A 141 -27.87 6.76 15.19
CA PRO A 141 -28.94 6.87 16.18
C PRO A 141 -28.92 5.76 17.25
N TYR A 142 -28.24 4.65 16.99
CA TYR A 142 -28.15 3.50 17.89
C TYR A 142 -26.87 3.52 18.73
N LEU A 143 -25.93 4.45 18.49
CA LEU A 143 -24.79 4.63 19.38
C LEU A 143 -25.28 5.14 20.73
N ALA A 144 -24.92 4.43 21.81
CA ALA A 144 -25.22 4.84 23.17
C ALA A 144 -24.68 6.27 23.39
N PRO A 145 -25.50 7.23 23.86
CA PRO A 145 -25.14 8.65 23.99
C PRO A 145 -24.20 8.91 25.17
N VAL A 146 -23.16 8.09 25.30
CA VAL A 146 -22.17 8.08 26.38
C VAL A 146 -20.83 8.50 25.82
N THR A 147 -20.13 9.39 26.51
CA THR A 147 -18.80 9.85 26.09
C THR A 147 -17.70 8.83 26.38
N LEU A 148 -16.48 9.11 25.92
CA LEU A 148 -15.31 8.28 26.20
C LEU A 148 -14.88 8.43 27.67
N PRO A 149 -14.39 7.36 28.33
CA PRO A 149 -13.87 7.45 29.70
C PRO A 149 -12.91 8.63 29.97
N PRO A 150 -11.87 8.91 29.15
CA PRO A 150 -11.00 10.05 29.40
C PRO A 150 -11.70 11.41 29.28
N VAL A 151 -12.75 11.52 28.45
CA VAL A 151 -13.54 12.74 28.32
C VAL A 151 -14.49 12.91 29.52
N ALA A 152 -15.12 11.83 29.98
CA ALA A 152 -15.94 11.83 31.18
C ALA A 152 -15.12 12.26 32.41
N GLU A 153 -13.90 11.72 32.54
CA GLU A 153 -12.98 12.08 33.62
C GLU A 153 -12.51 13.53 33.52
N ALA A 154 -12.17 14.02 32.32
CA ALA A 154 -11.78 15.41 32.14
C ALA A 154 -12.88 16.40 32.57
N ARG A 155 -14.14 16.11 32.20
CA ARG A 155 -15.31 16.90 32.62
C ARG A 155 -15.52 16.84 34.13
N TYR A 156 -15.33 15.67 34.74
CA TYR A 156 -15.40 15.51 36.20
C TYR A 156 -14.33 16.32 36.92
N LEU A 157 -13.08 16.23 36.47
CA LEU A 157 -11.98 16.98 37.07
C LEU A 157 -12.18 18.49 36.94
N ARG A 158 -12.68 18.98 35.80
CA ARG A 158 -13.04 20.40 35.63
C ARG A 158 -14.23 20.83 36.48
N ALA A 159 -15.22 19.96 36.67
CA ALA A 159 -16.35 20.24 37.56
C ALA A 159 -15.91 20.33 39.04
N GLN A 160 -14.90 19.54 39.42
CA GLN A 160 -14.37 19.50 40.78
C GLN A 160 -13.36 20.62 41.08
N TYR A 161 -12.42 20.88 40.16
CA TYR A 161 -11.26 21.75 40.40
C TYR A 161 -11.28 23.07 39.62
N GLY A 162 -12.24 23.24 38.70
CA GLY A 162 -12.45 24.47 37.94
C GLY A 162 -12.29 24.29 36.43
N PRO A 163 -12.94 25.15 35.62
CA PRO A 163 -12.99 25.01 34.16
C PRO A 163 -11.65 25.24 33.46
N ASP A 164 -10.74 26.01 34.06
CA ASP A 164 -9.44 26.35 33.49
C ASP A 164 -8.38 25.25 33.68
N LEU A 165 -8.75 24.11 34.28
CA LEU A 165 -7.85 22.99 34.49
C LEU A 165 -7.37 22.43 33.15
N GLN A 166 -6.06 22.49 32.94
CA GLN A 166 -5.40 21.91 31.76
C GLN A 166 -5.23 20.40 31.95
N ILE A 167 -5.76 19.62 31.00
CA ILE A 167 -5.83 18.17 31.06
C ILE A 167 -5.20 17.55 29.83
N VAL A 168 -4.21 16.70 30.05
CA VAL A 168 -3.56 15.88 29.03
C VAL A 168 -4.02 14.43 29.18
N TYR A 169 -4.36 13.78 28.08
CA TYR A 169 -4.58 12.33 28.05
C TYR A 169 -3.40 11.61 27.39
N ALA A 170 -2.93 10.52 28.01
CA ALA A 170 -1.93 9.62 27.40
C ALA A 170 -2.48 8.20 27.27
N GLY A 171 -2.48 7.65 26.05
CA GLY A 171 -3.02 6.31 25.78
C GLY A 171 -2.69 5.72 24.41
N THR A 172 -3.22 4.53 24.13
CA THR A 172 -2.92 3.75 22.91
C THR A 172 -3.75 4.15 21.70
N CYS A 173 -4.93 4.75 21.91
CA CYS A 173 -5.77 5.32 20.86
C CYS A 173 -6.28 6.69 21.33
N PRO A 174 -5.42 7.74 21.30
CA PRO A 174 -5.81 9.07 21.75
C PRO A 174 -7.03 9.56 20.98
N PRO A 175 -8.10 10.00 21.65
CA PRO A 175 -9.27 10.53 20.96
C PRO A 175 -8.88 11.75 20.13
N VAL A 176 -9.63 12.01 19.05
CA VAL A 176 -9.52 13.29 18.35
C VAL A 176 -9.85 14.39 19.36
N THR A 177 -8.92 15.31 19.61
CA THR A 177 -9.14 16.36 20.61
C THR A 177 -10.29 17.27 20.20
N GLY A 178 -11.19 17.48 21.17
CA GLY A 178 -12.26 18.47 21.15
C GLY A 178 -12.05 19.46 22.31
N SER A 179 -13.11 20.13 22.76
CA SER A 179 -13.04 21.13 23.83
C SER A 179 -12.71 20.56 25.23
N ASP A 180 -12.84 19.24 25.44
CA ASP A 180 -12.77 18.65 26.78
C ASP A 180 -11.35 18.22 27.20
N LEU A 181 -10.44 17.96 26.25
CA LEU A 181 -9.04 17.59 26.51
C LEU A 181 -8.12 18.61 25.83
N ASP A 182 -7.14 19.15 26.56
CA ASP A 182 -6.24 20.19 26.04
C ASP A 182 -5.12 19.61 25.16
N ALA A 183 -4.74 18.36 25.43
CA ALA A 183 -3.87 17.57 24.56
C ALA A 183 -4.14 16.08 24.70
N ALA A 184 -4.03 15.34 23.59
CA ALA A 184 -4.03 13.88 23.61
C ALA A 184 -2.75 13.33 22.95
N ILE A 185 -2.04 12.48 23.68
CA ILE A 185 -0.72 11.96 23.30
C ILE A 185 -0.65 10.43 23.36
N THR A 186 0.27 9.85 22.60
CA THR A 186 0.58 8.41 22.69
C THR A 186 1.54 8.13 23.85
N PHE A 187 1.72 6.86 24.22
CA PHE A 187 2.77 6.51 25.18
C PHE A 187 4.18 6.80 24.67
N GLY A 188 4.44 6.63 23.37
CA GLY A 188 5.73 7.01 22.77
C GLY A 188 5.99 8.52 22.83
N ASP A 189 4.93 9.35 22.74
CA ASP A 189 5.05 10.79 22.98
C ASP A 189 5.38 11.08 24.45
N LEU A 190 4.77 10.36 25.40
CA LEU A 190 5.07 10.50 26.83
C LEU A 190 6.50 10.07 27.17
N GLU A 191 7.00 8.96 26.60
CA GLU A 191 8.41 8.57 26.67
C GLU A 191 9.33 9.69 26.17
N ARG A 192 8.95 10.34 25.08
CA ARG A 192 9.73 11.45 24.52
C ARG A 192 9.69 12.69 25.43
N ILE A 193 8.57 12.97 26.10
CA ILE A 193 8.50 14.01 27.13
C ILE A 193 9.46 13.66 28.28
N PHE A 194 9.48 12.42 28.75
CA PHE A 194 10.44 11.98 29.78
C PHE A 194 11.89 12.19 29.35
N GLN A 195 12.24 11.81 28.12
CA GLN A 195 13.57 12.03 27.56
C GLN A 195 13.95 13.51 27.52
N ILE A 196 13.05 14.38 27.04
CA ILE A 196 13.27 15.84 26.98
C ILE A 196 13.48 16.43 28.38
N ARG A 197 12.78 15.89 29.38
CA ARG A 197 12.84 16.35 30.78
C ARG A 197 13.95 15.68 31.60
N GLY A 198 14.71 14.75 31.00
CA GLY A 198 15.76 14.01 31.70
C GLY A 198 15.23 13.06 32.79
N VAL A 199 14.00 12.56 32.62
CA VAL A 199 13.33 11.65 33.55
C VAL A 199 13.42 10.22 33.07
N ALA A 200 13.77 9.30 33.95
CA ALA A 200 13.71 7.87 33.71
C ALA A 200 12.71 7.23 34.67
N ALA A 201 11.72 6.51 34.13
CA ALA A 201 10.65 5.92 34.94
C ALA A 201 11.17 4.84 35.90
N VAL A 202 12.05 3.95 35.42
CA VAL A 202 12.63 2.87 36.23
C VAL A 202 13.52 3.33 37.38
N ASP A 203 13.98 4.58 37.35
CA ASP A 203 14.83 5.17 38.39
C ASP A 203 14.01 5.86 39.49
N GLN A 204 12.69 5.98 39.31
CA GLN A 204 11.80 6.59 40.29
C GLN A 204 11.58 5.67 41.50
N PRO A 205 11.14 6.21 42.65
CA PRO A 205 10.78 5.40 43.81
C PRO A 205 9.67 4.40 43.51
N VAL A 206 9.76 3.20 44.11
CA VAL A 206 8.78 2.10 43.99
C VAL A 206 7.53 2.28 44.87
N PHE A 207 7.35 3.47 45.43
CA PHE A 207 6.17 3.87 46.21
C PHE A 207 5.67 5.21 45.69
N PHE A 208 4.39 5.51 45.87
CA PHE A 208 3.84 6.81 45.47
C PHE A 208 4.45 7.94 46.30
N GLU A 209 5.19 8.85 45.66
CA GLU A 209 5.61 10.10 46.32
C GLU A 209 4.42 11.01 46.58
N ARG A 210 3.41 10.96 45.70
CA ARG A 210 2.11 11.59 45.86
C ARG A 210 1.04 10.56 45.56
N VAL A 211 0.17 10.32 46.54
CA VAL A 211 -0.91 9.33 46.41
C VAL A 211 -1.92 9.84 45.37
N PRO A 212 -2.19 9.08 44.29
CA PRO A 212 -3.23 9.43 43.33
C PRO A 212 -4.61 9.52 44.01
N GLU A 213 -5.45 10.44 43.54
CA GLU A 213 -6.74 10.78 44.17
C GLU A 213 -7.66 9.57 44.37
N GLU A 214 -7.80 8.72 43.35
CA GLU A 214 -8.54 7.47 43.44
C GLU A 214 -7.84 6.35 42.67
N ARG A 215 -7.81 5.17 43.27
CA ARG A 215 -7.13 3.99 42.76
C ARG A 215 -8.00 2.74 42.78
N ARG A 216 -9.22 2.81 43.31
CA ARG A 216 -10.17 1.69 43.47
C ARG A 216 -11.26 1.75 42.42
N ARG A 217 -11.86 0.59 42.12
CA ARG A 217 -13.01 0.46 41.20
C ARG A 217 -14.26 0.02 41.95
N HIS A 218 -15.46 0.38 41.49
CA HIS A 218 -16.71 -0.06 42.09
C HIS A 218 -17.61 -0.76 41.07
N LEU A 219 -18.05 -0.07 40.02
CA LEU A 219 -19.04 -0.53 39.03
C LEU A 219 -18.40 -1.11 37.77
N SER A 220 -17.19 -0.66 37.42
CA SER A 220 -16.62 -0.85 36.08
C SER A 220 -15.62 -2.00 35.98
N ALA A 221 -15.55 -2.57 34.78
CA ALA A 221 -14.32 -3.14 34.23
C ALA A 221 -13.52 -2.04 33.49
N ALA A 222 -12.25 -2.31 33.19
CA ALA A 222 -11.42 -1.40 32.39
C ALA A 222 -12.11 -1.04 31.06
N GLY A 223 -12.13 0.25 30.72
CA GLY A 223 -12.81 0.78 29.54
C GLY A 223 -14.31 1.08 29.74
N GLY A 224 -14.78 1.11 30.99
CA GLY A 224 -16.08 1.65 31.39
C GLY A 224 -17.29 0.75 31.15
N LEU A 225 -17.08 -0.56 30.91
CA LEU A 225 -18.20 -1.50 30.82
C LEU A 225 -18.64 -1.94 32.23
N PRO A 226 -19.95 -1.90 32.58
CA PRO A 226 -20.40 -2.30 33.91
C PRO A 226 -20.24 -3.80 34.16
N LEU A 227 -19.83 -4.16 35.37
CA LEU A 227 -19.73 -5.57 35.77
C LEU A 227 -21.08 -6.29 35.77
N ALA A 228 -22.14 -5.62 36.24
CA ALA A 228 -23.47 -6.24 36.28
C ALA A 228 -23.98 -6.64 34.89
N LEU A 229 -23.70 -5.82 33.86
CA LEU A 229 -24.01 -6.18 32.47
C LEU A 229 -23.19 -7.38 31.98
N LEU A 230 -21.93 -7.47 32.40
CA LEU A 230 -21.07 -8.61 32.08
C LEU A 230 -21.53 -9.90 32.77
N ASP A 231 -22.03 -9.84 34.00
CA ASP A 231 -22.57 -11.02 34.70
C ASP A 231 -23.84 -11.57 34.01
N GLU A 232 -24.61 -10.70 33.35
CA GLU A 232 -25.76 -11.09 32.53
C GLU A 232 -25.40 -11.54 31.10
N SER A 233 -24.14 -11.37 30.68
CA SER A 233 -23.67 -11.60 29.30
C SER A 233 -23.46 -13.07 28.93
N LYS A 234 -24.54 -13.85 28.92
CA LYS A 234 -24.51 -15.24 28.41
C LYS A 234 -24.38 -15.24 26.89
N TYR A 235 -23.63 -16.20 26.33
CA TYR A 235 -23.46 -16.33 24.87
C TYR A 235 -24.80 -16.51 24.12
N SER A 236 -25.79 -17.11 24.78
CA SER A 236 -27.15 -17.29 24.27
C SER A 236 -28.08 -16.10 24.53
N SER A 237 -27.58 -15.02 25.12
CA SER A 237 -28.39 -13.85 25.46
C SER A 237 -28.94 -13.20 24.20
N ARG A 238 -30.27 -13.04 24.17
CA ARG A 238 -30.95 -12.22 23.18
C ARG A 238 -31.02 -10.75 23.59
N ARG A 239 -30.41 -10.36 24.71
CA ARG A 239 -30.32 -8.96 25.17
C ARG A 239 -28.92 -8.37 25.02
N PHE A 240 -27.88 -9.20 24.96
CA PHE A 240 -26.48 -8.77 24.94
C PHE A 240 -25.72 -9.50 23.83
N ARG A 241 -25.07 -8.76 22.92
CA ARG A 241 -24.16 -9.32 21.91
C ARG A 241 -22.76 -8.76 22.12
N LYS A 242 -21.79 -9.67 22.23
CA LYS A 242 -20.36 -9.35 22.28
C LYS A 242 -19.77 -9.47 20.88
N ILE A 243 -19.17 -8.40 20.37
CA ILE A 243 -18.56 -8.33 19.03
C ILE A 243 -17.14 -7.76 19.16
N ARG A 244 -16.19 -8.35 18.45
CA ARG A 244 -14.79 -7.91 18.42
C ARG A 244 -14.33 -7.85 16.97
N GLY A 245 -13.80 -6.70 16.55
CA GLY A 245 -13.45 -6.42 15.16
C GLY A 245 -14.54 -5.67 14.40
N LEU A 246 -14.12 -4.97 13.34
CA LEU A 246 -14.99 -4.14 12.50
C LEU A 246 -15.75 -4.94 11.43
N ASP A 247 -15.33 -6.17 11.14
CA ASP A 247 -15.88 -7.00 10.06
C ASP A 247 -17.36 -7.36 10.27
N ALA A 248 -17.85 -7.26 11.50
CA ALA A 248 -19.25 -7.49 11.84
C ALA A 248 -20.17 -6.30 11.55
N LEU A 249 -19.63 -5.08 11.40
CA LEU A 249 -20.43 -3.86 11.19
C LEU A 249 -21.36 -3.92 9.98
N PRO A 250 -20.97 -4.45 8.80
CA PRO A 250 -21.90 -4.62 7.68
C PRO A 250 -23.15 -5.43 8.04
N ALA A 251 -22.98 -6.51 8.81
CA ALA A 251 -24.08 -7.38 9.22
C ALA A 251 -24.96 -6.69 10.27
N VAL A 252 -24.36 -5.97 11.23
CA VAL A 252 -25.09 -5.16 12.22
C VAL A 252 -25.89 -4.05 11.52
N ALA A 253 -25.27 -3.32 10.59
CA ALA A 253 -25.91 -2.26 9.82
C ALA A 253 -27.12 -2.78 9.04
N ARG A 254 -26.97 -3.91 8.35
CA ARG A 254 -28.09 -4.55 7.66
C ARG A 254 -29.20 -4.96 8.64
N ALA A 255 -28.86 -5.68 9.71
CA ALA A 255 -29.84 -6.17 10.68
C ALA A 255 -30.66 -5.05 11.31
N VAL A 256 -30.01 -3.93 11.67
CA VAL A 256 -30.65 -2.80 12.35
C VAL A 256 -31.37 -1.87 11.37
N ALA A 257 -30.71 -1.47 10.28
CA ALA A 257 -31.21 -0.43 9.39
C ALA A 257 -32.12 -0.98 8.27
N VAL A 258 -31.89 -2.20 7.80
CA VAL A 258 -32.66 -2.83 6.71
C VAL A 258 -33.69 -3.79 7.28
N ASP A 259 -33.25 -4.77 8.07
CA ASP A 259 -34.13 -5.84 8.58
C ASP A 259 -34.93 -5.39 9.82
N ARG A 260 -34.57 -4.25 10.42
CA ARG A 260 -35.23 -3.64 11.59
C ARG A 260 -35.28 -4.56 12.81
N PHE A 261 -34.26 -5.38 13.00
CA PHE A 261 -34.13 -6.24 14.17
C PHE A 261 -33.66 -5.47 15.40
N ASP A 262 -34.26 -5.83 16.54
CA ASP A 262 -33.77 -5.46 17.86
C ASP A 262 -32.61 -6.39 18.26
N LEU A 263 -31.42 -5.80 18.31
CA LEU A 263 -30.19 -6.46 18.71
C LEU A 263 -29.84 -6.20 20.18
N GLY A 264 -30.72 -5.60 20.97
CA GLY A 264 -30.41 -5.24 22.35
C GLY A 264 -29.10 -4.46 22.49
N PHE A 265 -28.36 -4.72 23.56
CA PHE A 265 -27.03 -4.13 23.74
C PHE A 265 -25.97 -4.85 22.91
N VAL A 266 -25.27 -4.08 22.08
CA VAL A 266 -24.18 -4.52 21.21
C VAL A 266 -22.86 -3.98 21.77
N ASP A 267 -22.17 -4.81 22.54
CA ASP A 267 -20.80 -4.57 23.01
C ASP A 267 -19.80 -4.86 21.88
N ILE A 268 -19.62 -3.87 21.00
CA ILE A 268 -18.65 -3.92 19.91
C ILE A 268 -17.38 -3.14 20.27
N LEU A 269 -16.21 -3.75 20.01
CA LEU A 269 -14.90 -3.11 20.07
C LEU A 269 -14.14 -3.41 18.77
N SER A 270 -13.29 -2.49 18.34
CA SER A 270 -12.46 -2.61 17.12
C SER A 270 -11.39 -3.69 17.24
N THR A 271 -10.95 -4.00 18.46
CA THR A 271 -9.98 -5.05 18.82
C THR A 271 -10.43 -5.78 20.09
N GLU A 272 -9.60 -6.68 20.63
CA GLU A 272 -9.79 -7.33 21.95
C GLU A 272 -9.60 -6.36 23.16
N GLY A 273 -9.96 -5.09 22.98
CA GLY A 273 -9.74 -3.97 23.90
C GLY A 273 -8.46 -3.18 23.61
N PRO A 274 -8.19 -2.08 24.35
CA PRO A 274 -7.04 -1.21 24.11
C PRO A 274 -5.67 -1.91 24.24
N LEU A 275 -5.58 -2.99 25.03
CA LEU A 275 -4.38 -3.84 25.12
C LEU A 275 -4.07 -4.62 23.83
N ASP A 276 -5.06 -4.84 22.96
CA ASP A 276 -4.89 -5.47 21.64
C ASP A 276 -4.76 -4.45 20.50
N HIS A 277 -4.79 -3.15 20.82
CA HIS A 277 -4.61 -2.12 19.82
C HIS A 277 -3.21 -2.25 19.16
N PRO A 278 -3.06 -2.01 17.84
CA PRO A 278 -1.77 -2.15 17.16
C PRO A 278 -0.63 -1.31 17.74
N LEU A 279 -0.94 -0.15 18.35
CA LEU A 279 0.07 0.67 19.05
C LEU A 279 0.57 0.06 20.36
N SER A 280 -0.16 -0.89 20.94
CA SER A 280 0.23 -1.57 22.18
C SER A 280 1.34 -2.62 21.94
N GLY A 281 1.70 -2.88 20.67
CA GLY A 281 2.67 -3.89 20.26
C GLY A 281 2.02 -5.17 19.70
N PRO A 282 2.83 -6.19 19.39
CA PRO A 282 2.40 -7.38 18.65
C PRO A 282 1.31 -8.17 19.38
N ARG A 283 0.36 -8.71 18.61
CA ARG A 283 -0.84 -9.38 19.14
C ARG A 283 -0.51 -10.64 19.95
N GLU A 284 0.55 -11.36 19.60
CA GLU A 284 1.04 -12.53 20.36
C GLU A 284 1.37 -12.22 21.82
N LYS A 285 1.64 -10.96 22.18
CA LYS A 285 1.86 -10.53 23.58
C LYS A 285 0.58 -10.12 24.31
N LEU A 286 -0.61 -10.23 23.71
CA LEU A 286 -1.87 -9.81 24.32
C LEU A 286 -2.10 -10.42 25.71
N TYR A 287 -1.94 -11.75 25.85
CA TYR A 287 -2.18 -12.41 27.14
C TYR A 287 -1.16 -12.01 28.20
N TRP A 288 0.10 -11.84 27.82
CA TRP A 288 1.12 -11.30 28.73
C TRP A 288 0.76 -9.89 29.24
N ARG A 289 0.30 -9.01 28.35
CA ARG A 289 -0.15 -7.66 28.73
C ARG A 289 -1.39 -7.70 29.63
N ARG A 290 -2.33 -8.62 29.39
CA ARG A 290 -3.51 -8.83 30.23
C ARG A 290 -3.14 -9.30 31.63
N GLU A 291 -2.26 -10.29 31.75
CA GLU A 291 -1.77 -10.78 33.05
C GLU A 291 -1.01 -9.69 33.80
N LEU A 292 -0.16 -8.93 33.12
CA LEU A 292 0.55 -7.81 33.71
C LEU A 292 -0.43 -6.76 34.24
N LEU A 293 -1.40 -6.32 33.45
CA LEU A 293 -2.40 -5.34 33.89
C LEU A 293 -3.22 -5.87 35.07
N ALA A 294 -3.68 -7.12 35.01
CA ALA A 294 -4.45 -7.76 36.08
C ALA A 294 -3.66 -7.83 37.39
N SER A 295 -2.35 -8.04 37.34
CA SER A 295 -1.47 -8.07 38.52
C SER A 295 -1.34 -6.72 39.24
N VAL A 296 -1.66 -5.61 38.56
CA VAL A 296 -1.56 -4.24 39.08
C VAL A 296 -2.90 -3.51 39.11
N GLU A 297 -3.99 -4.23 38.85
CA GLU A 297 -5.34 -3.66 38.81
C GLU A 297 -5.72 -3.04 40.16
N ALA A 298 -6.53 -1.99 40.05
CA ALA A 298 -7.19 -1.34 41.17
C ALA A 298 -7.96 -2.33 42.06
N PRO A 299 -7.78 -2.31 43.39
CA PRO A 299 -8.63 -3.09 44.28
C PRO A 299 -10.10 -2.62 44.15
N ARG A 300 -11.05 -3.55 44.31
CA ARG A 300 -12.47 -3.22 44.24
C ARG A 300 -12.99 -2.65 45.57
N SER A 301 -13.73 -1.56 45.48
CA SER A 301 -14.44 -0.88 46.56
C SER A 301 -15.86 -1.42 46.69
N ARG A 302 -16.34 -1.56 47.94
CA ARG A 302 -17.75 -1.85 48.24
C ARG A 302 -18.66 -0.63 48.13
N GLN A 303 -18.07 0.56 48.08
CA GLN A 303 -18.78 1.84 48.01
C GLN A 303 -18.41 2.58 46.72
N PRO A 304 -19.28 3.47 46.22
CA PRO A 304 -18.96 4.37 45.12
C PRO A 304 -17.63 5.09 45.37
N VAL A 305 -16.80 5.16 44.32
CA VAL A 305 -15.49 5.81 44.35
C VAL A 305 -15.50 7.20 43.71
N VAL A 306 -16.56 7.51 42.97
CA VAL A 306 -16.83 8.83 42.40
C VAL A 306 -17.66 9.63 43.40
N ASP A 307 -17.33 10.90 43.60
CA ASP A 307 -18.11 11.80 44.45
C ASP A 307 -19.46 12.13 43.79
N SER A 308 -20.56 11.77 44.46
CA SER A 308 -21.92 12.03 43.99
C SER A 308 -22.31 13.51 44.03
N GLY A 309 -21.55 14.34 44.74
CA GLY A 309 -21.72 15.80 44.76
C GLY A 309 -21.19 16.50 43.52
N VAL A 310 -20.34 15.84 42.72
CA VAL A 310 -19.77 16.42 41.50
C VAL A 310 -20.69 16.13 40.31
N VAL A 311 -21.29 17.18 39.75
CA VAL A 311 -22.16 17.08 38.58
C VAL A 311 -21.35 17.31 37.31
N ALA A 312 -21.08 16.24 36.56
CA ALA A 312 -20.39 16.29 35.28
C ALA A 312 -21.24 15.69 34.16
N SER A 313 -21.22 16.30 32.97
CA SER A 313 -21.96 15.78 31.81
C SER A 313 -21.26 14.55 31.22
N ILE A 314 -21.94 13.39 31.27
CA ILE A 314 -21.43 12.12 30.72
C ILE A 314 -21.97 11.85 29.31
N GLY A 315 -22.90 12.69 28.84
CA GLY A 315 -23.53 12.57 27.52
C GLY A 315 -22.56 12.81 26.36
N ALA A 316 -22.81 12.10 25.26
CA ALA A 316 -22.17 12.33 23.96
C ALA A 316 -23.21 12.59 22.87
N THR A 317 -22.84 13.43 21.92
CA THR A 317 -23.60 13.64 20.68
C THR A 317 -22.75 13.20 19.51
N PHE A 318 -23.28 12.27 18.72
CA PHE A 318 -22.61 11.78 17.52
C PHE A 318 -23.22 12.43 16.31
N ALA A 319 -22.47 13.34 15.68
CA ALA A 319 -22.88 13.87 14.39
C ALA A 319 -22.63 12.82 13.29
N PHE A 320 -23.63 12.64 12.43
CA PHE A 320 -23.44 11.99 11.13
C PHE A 320 -22.28 12.65 10.40
N LYS A 321 -21.34 11.85 9.87
CA LYS A 321 -20.34 12.36 8.94
C LYS A 321 -20.81 12.09 7.51
N ALA A 322 -20.38 12.94 6.58
CA ALA A 322 -20.52 12.64 5.18
C ALA A 322 -19.83 11.30 4.89
N ARG A 323 -20.50 10.41 4.17
CA ARG A 323 -19.86 9.16 3.74
C ARG A 323 -18.61 9.52 2.93
N PRO A 324 -17.50 8.78 3.10
CA PRO A 324 -16.34 8.93 2.24
C PRO A 324 -16.76 8.94 0.78
N LEU A 325 -16.13 9.82 0.00
CA LEU A 325 -16.38 9.93 -1.43
C LEU A 325 -16.25 8.56 -2.08
N ARG A 326 -17.28 8.18 -2.84
CA ARG A 326 -17.22 7.07 -3.78
C ARG A 326 -16.79 7.61 -5.12
N ALA A 327 -15.98 6.82 -5.83
CA ALA A 327 -15.64 7.17 -7.19
C ALA A 327 -16.90 7.16 -8.07
N ASP A 328 -16.88 7.98 -9.12
CA ASP A 328 -17.85 7.88 -10.18
C ASP A 328 -17.78 6.49 -10.85
N ALA A 329 -18.94 5.89 -11.11
CA ALA A 329 -19.02 4.51 -11.61
C ALA A 329 -18.41 4.37 -13.01
N GLU A 330 -18.50 5.41 -13.84
CA GLU A 330 -17.94 5.44 -15.19
C GLU A 330 -16.40 5.54 -15.10
N ALA A 331 -15.88 6.38 -14.20
CA ALA A 331 -14.44 6.44 -13.92
C ALA A 331 -13.88 5.10 -13.42
N VAL A 332 -14.59 4.42 -12.51
CA VAL A 332 -14.19 3.07 -12.05
C VAL A 332 -14.21 2.07 -13.19
N ALA A 333 -15.25 2.10 -14.03
CA ALA A 333 -15.36 1.21 -15.18
C ALA A 333 -14.21 1.44 -16.18
N ALA A 334 -13.85 2.70 -16.45
CA ALA A 334 -12.72 3.04 -17.32
C ALA A 334 -11.38 2.52 -16.78
N VAL A 335 -11.15 2.58 -15.47
CA VAL A 335 -9.96 1.98 -14.85
C VAL A 335 -9.99 0.45 -14.98
N LEU A 336 -11.12 -0.20 -14.72
CA LEU A 336 -11.25 -1.65 -14.87
C LEU A 336 -11.04 -2.12 -16.32
N GLU A 337 -11.52 -1.36 -17.30
CA GLU A 337 -11.28 -1.63 -18.72
C GLU A 337 -9.78 -1.54 -19.05
N GLN A 338 -9.11 -0.50 -18.56
CA GLN A 338 -7.65 -0.38 -18.69
C GLN A 338 -6.93 -1.57 -18.05
N ILE A 339 -7.37 -2.08 -16.90
CA ILE A 339 -6.77 -3.28 -16.27
C ILE A 339 -7.04 -4.53 -17.13
N GLY A 340 -8.22 -4.64 -17.73
CA GLY A 340 -8.64 -5.81 -18.50
C GLY A 340 -9.02 -7.01 -17.63
N ARG A 341 -9.37 -8.12 -18.29
CA ARG A 341 -9.79 -9.37 -17.65
C ARG A 341 -8.67 -10.41 -17.70
N GLY A 342 -8.69 -11.33 -16.75
CA GLY A 342 -7.81 -12.50 -16.75
C GLY A 342 -8.15 -13.49 -17.86
N PRO A 343 -7.33 -14.55 -18.05
CA PRO A 343 -7.50 -15.52 -19.13
C PRO A 343 -8.85 -16.26 -19.13
N ASN A 344 -9.51 -16.34 -17.97
CA ASN A 344 -10.83 -16.94 -17.78
C ASN A 344 -11.99 -15.95 -17.99
N GLY A 345 -11.72 -14.73 -18.45
CA GLY A 345 -12.72 -13.67 -18.62
C GLY A 345 -13.23 -13.04 -17.31
N ARG A 346 -12.66 -13.37 -16.15
CA ARG A 346 -13.01 -12.77 -14.85
C ARG A 346 -12.02 -11.66 -14.47
N PRO A 347 -12.34 -10.80 -13.48
CA PRO A 347 -11.35 -9.89 -12.91
C PRO A 347 -10.11 -10.64 -12.42
N TRP A 348 -8.95 -9.98 -12.47
CA TRP A 348 -7.69 -10.60 -12.08
C TRP A 348 -7.62 -10.89 -10.58
N ASP A 349 -8.04 -9.95 -9.75
CA ASP A 349 -8.06 -10.03 -8.28
C ASP A 349 -6.79 -10.65 -7.66
N CYS A 350 -5.62 -10.39 -8.27
CA CYS A 350 -4.35 -11.01 -7.88
C CYS A 350 -3.75 -10.43 -6.57
N ARG A 351 -4.30 -9.31 -6.08
CA ARG A 351 -3.89 -8.60 -4.85
C ARG A 351 -2.44 -8.09 -4.83
N ALA A 352 -1.77 -8.08 -5.99
CA ALA A 352 -0.40 -7.57 -6.13
C ALA A 352 -0.30 -6.07 -5.78
N CYS A 353 -1.32 -5.28 -6.14
CA CYS A 353 -1.42 -3.87 -5.79
C CYS A 353 -1.80 -3.60 -4.32
N GLY A 354 -1.98 -4.63 -3.49
CA GLY A 354 -2.38 -4.50 -2.08
C GLY A 354 -3.88 -4.52 -1.84
N PHE A 355 -4.72 -4.19 -2.83
CA PHE A 355 -6.18 -4.21 -2.69
C PHE A 355 -6.73 -5.64 -2.81
N GLU A 356 -7.85 -5.90 -2.14
CA GLU A 356 -8.50 -7.22 -2.11
C GLU A 356 -9.07 -7.64 -3.47
N THR A 357 -9.59 -6.67 -4.23
CA THR A 357 -10.18 -6.86 -5.56
C THR A 357 -9.74 -5.74 -6.51
N CYS A 358 -9.78 -6.01 -7.81
CA CYS A 358 -9.58 -5.03 -8.87
C CYS A 358 -10.60 -3.88 -8.78
N ALA A 359 -11.82 -4.16 -8.32
CA ALA A 359 -12.86 -3.14 -8.13
C ALA A 359 -12.47 -2.12 -7.05
N ARG A 360 -11.96 -2.59 -5.88
CA ARG A 360 -11.48 -1.69 -4.82
C ARG A 360 -10.27 -0.87 -5.27
N PHE A 361 -9.34 -1.49 -5.99
CA PHE A 361 -8.22 -0.77 -6.61
C PHE A 361 -8.71 0.30 -7.60
N ALA A 362 -9.68 -0.03 -8.45
CA ALA A 362 -10.21 0.90 -9.45
C ALA A 362 -10.95 2.08 -8.79
N GLU A 363 -11.70 1.85 -7.72
CA GLU A 363 -12.31 2.91 -6.91
C GLU A 363 -11.25 3.82 -6.29
N ALA A 364 -10.22 3.25 -5.66
CA ALA A 364 -9.12 4.05 -5.12
C ALA A 364 -8.37 4.84 -6.21
N ALA A 365 -8.13 4.24 -7.38
CA ALA A 365 -7.45 4.90 -8.49
C ALA A 365 -8.29 6.05 -9.09
N ALA A 366 -9.59 5.84 -9.26
CA ALA A 366 -10.52 6.88 -9.72
C ALA A 366 -10.64 8.06 -8.73
N LEU A 367 -10.43 7.81 -7.43
CA LEU A 367 -10.33 8.85 -6.41
C LEU A 367 -8.93 9.50 -6.31
N GLY A 368 -7.97 9.12 -7.16
CA GLY A 368 -6.59 9.61 -7.10
C GLY A 368 -5.78 9.09 -5.91
N ARG A 369 -6.26 8.01 -5.26
CA ARG A 369 -5.63 7.38 -4.08
C ARG A 369 -4.79 6.15 -4.42
N ALA A 370 -4.84 5.68 -5.66
CA ALA A 370 -4.00 4.61 -6.17
C ALA A 370 -3.50 4.96 -7.57
N SER A 371 -2.37 4.37 -7.96
CA SER A 371 -1.74 4.58 -9.26
C SER A 371 -1.78 3.30 -10.10
N MET A 372 -2.04 3.44 -11.41
CA MET A 372 -1.96 2.33 -12.37
C MET A 372 -0.57 1.67 -12.41
N ARG A 373 0.47 2.36 -11.93
CA ARG A 373 1.81 1.79 -11.71
C ARG A 373 1.82 0.59 -10.75
N GLN A 374 0.84 0.51 -9.84
CA GLN A 374 0.73 -0.57 -8.87
C GLN A 374 0.02 -1.81 -9.43
N CYS A 375 -0.67 -1.67 -10.56
CA CYS A 375 -1.46 -2.74 -11.17
C CYS A 375 -0.57 -3.63 -12.03
N ALA A 376 -0.12 -4.77 -11.48
CA ALA A 376 0.76 -5.70 -12.19
C ALA A 376 0.22 -6.16 -13.57
N PRO A 377 -1.05 -6.60 -13.73
CA PRO A 377 -1.57 -6.97 -15.04
C PRO A 377 -1.57 -5.82 -16.06
N TYR A 378 -1.81 -4.59 -15.60
CA TYR A 378 -1.72 -3.43 -16.48
C TYR A 378 -0.27 -3.15 -16.91
N GLN A 379 0.69 -3.22 -15.98
CA GLN A 379 2.11 -3.03 -16.27
C GLN A 379 2.65 -4.10 -17.23
N GLU A 380 2.29 -5.37 -17.02
CA GLU A 380 2.69 -6.48 -17.89
C GLU A 380 2.19 -6.28 -19.31
N ARG A 381 0.89 -6.01 -19.49
CA ARG A 381 0.33 -5.73 -20.83
C ARG A 381 0.99 -4.50 -21.47
N ARG A 382 1.22 -3.43 -20.70
CA ARG A 382 1.91 -2.22 -21.20
C ARG A 382 3.32 -2.51 -21.67
N ALA A 383 4.04 -3.37 -20.94
CA ALA A 383 5.37 -3.83 -21.31
C ALA A 383 5.34 -4.74 -22.55
N GLU A 384 4.40 -5.67 -22.64
CA GLU A 384 4.21 -6.53 -23.82
C GLU A 384 3.88 -5.71 -25.07
N GLU A 385 2.99 -4.74 -24.97
CA GLU A 385 2.66 -3.83 -26.07
C GLU A 385 3.88 -3.00 -26.50
N ALA A 386 4.65 -2.50 -25.54
CA ALA A 386 5.91 -1.81 -25.83
C ALA A 386 6.93 -2.75 -26.50
N HIS A 387 7.03 -4.00 -26.06
CA HIS A 387 7.88 -5.02 -26.67
C HIS A 387 7.45 -5.34 -28.10
N ARG A 388 6.14 -5.47 -28.36
CA ARG A 388 5.60 -5.70 -29.72
C ARG A 388 5.85 -4.49 -30.63
N ALA A 389 5.64 -3.28 -30.12
CA ALA A 389 5.93 -2.05 -30.85
C ALA A 389 7.43 -1.92 -31.20
N ALA A 390 8.33 -2.46 -30.37
CA ALA A 390 9.76 -2.49 -30.59
C ALA A 390 10.26 -3.68 -31.45
N ALA A 391 9.36 -4.52 -31.98
CA ALA A 391 9.74 -5.70 -32.77
C ALA A 391 10.13 -5.37 -34.22
N VAL A 392 9.67 -4.22 -34.74
CA VAL A 392 9.88 -3.79 -36.13
C VAL A 392 10.62 -2.45 -36.13
N ASP A 393 11.63 -2.30 -36.98
CA ASP A 393 12.31 -1.04 -37.21
C ASP A 393 11.38 -0.10 -37.98
N THR A 394 11.05 1.05 -37.38
CA THR A 394 10.04 1.98 -37.91
C THR A 394 10.44 2.61 -39.25
N MET A 395 11.74 2.64 -39.57
CA MET A 395 12.25 3.21 -40.81
C MET A 395 12.16 2.22 -41.96
N THR A 396 12.53 0.96 -41.73
CA THR A 396 12.67 -0.06 -42.79
C THR A 396 11.51 -1.05 -42.83
N GLY A 397 10.72 -1.14 -41.77
CA GLY A 397 9.65 -2.12 -41.59
C GLY A 397 10.15 -3.57 -41.50
N LEU A 398 11.47 -3.78 -41.34
CA LEU A 398 12.07 -5.09 -41.08
C LEU A 398 12.12 -5.37 -39.59
N SER A 399 12.45 -6.60 -39.20
CA SER A 399 12.62 -6.97 -37.79
C SER A 399 13.74 -6.16 -37.14
N THR A 400 13.65 -5.88 -35.84
CA THR A 400 14.77 -5.27 -35.10
C THR A 400 15.86 -6.30 -34.78
N TYR A 401 17.06 -5.83 -34.46
CA TYR A 401 18.17 -6.67 -33.99
C TYR A 401 17.76 -7.63 -32.86
N ARG A 402 16.87 -7.21 -31.96
CA ARG A 402 16.36 -8.08 -30.89
C ARG A 402 15.62 -9.30 -31.44
N VAL A 403 14.69 -9.09 -32.38
CA VAL A 403 13.92 -10.16 -33.01
C VAL A 403 14.83 -11.10 -33.81
N LEU A 404 15.83 -10.55 -34.51
CA LEU A 404 16.85 -11.33 -35.20
C LEU A 404 17.56 -12.30 -34.26
N ARG A 405 18.08 -11.82 -33.13
CA ARG A 405 18.83 -12.64 -32.17
C ARG A 405 17.96 -13.76 -31.58
N ASP A 406 16.73 -13.43 -31.20
CA ASP A 406 15.81 -14.42 -30.64
C ASP A 406 15.43 -15.48 -31.70
N ARG A 407 15.27 -15.08 -32.98
CA ARG A 407 15.05 -16.03 -34.08
C ARG A 407 16.28 -16.89 -34.38
N LEU A 408 17.47 -16.30 -34.35
CA LEU A 408 18.71 -17.03 -34.58
C LEU A 408 18.89 -18.15 -33.55
N ALA A 409 18.65 -17.86 -32.27
CA ALA A 409 18.69 -18.86 -31.21
C ALA A 409 17.67 -19.99 -31.45
N PHE A 410 16.44 -19.64 -31.85
CA PHE A 410 15.44 -20.63 -32.21
C PHE A 410 15.85 -21.50 -33.40
N GLU A 411 16.46 -20.90 -34.43
CA GLU A 411 16.87 -21.59 -35.65
C GLU A 411 18.02 -22.58 -35.40
N VAL A 412 18.97 -22.22 -34.52
CA VAL A 412 20.02 -23.14 -34.04
C VAL A 412 19.40 -24.39 -33.39
N GLU A 413 18.46 -24.24 -32.46
CA GLU A 413 17.82 -25.37 -31.78
C GLU A 413 16.91 -26.20 -32.72
N ARG A 414 16.29 -25.54 -33.71
CA ARG A 414 15.56 -26.22 -34.79
C ARG A 414 16.51 -27.04 -35.67
N SER A 415 17.63 -26.46 -36.09
CA SER A 415 18.63 -27.10 -36.95
C SER A 415 19.24 -28.32 -36.29
N LYS A 416 19.61 -28.23 -34.99
CA LYS A 416 20.07 -29.38 -34.18
C LYS A 416 19.06 -30.54 -34.15
N ARG A 417 17.76 -30.25 -34.05
CA ARG A 417 16.71 -31.29 -33.99
C ARG A 417 16.37 -31.91 -35.34
N SER A 418 16.40 -31.12 -36.41
CA SER A 418 16.04 -31.55 -37.77
C SER A 418 17.22 -32.09 -38.56
N ASN A 419 18.45 -31.83 -38.10
CA ASN A 419 19.70 -32.11 -38.80
C ASN A 419 19.78 -31.44 -40.19
N GLU A 420 19.15 -30.28 -40.34
CA GLU A 420 19.15 -29.44 -41.54
C GLU A 420 19.87 -28.12 -41.23
N GLY A 421 20.90 -27.77 -41.99
CA GLY A 421 21.65 -26.51 -41.82
C GLY A 421 20.85 -25.26 -42.24
N PHE A 422 21.36 -24.10 -41.86
CA PHE A 422 20.81 -22.80 -42.26
C PHE A 422 21.93 -21.77 -42.46
N ALA A 423 21.67 -20.72 -43.21
CA ALA A 423 22.66 -19.70 -43.55
C ALA A 423 22.29 -18.34 -42.96
N VAL A 424 23.30 -17.54 -42.62
CA VAL A 424 23.17 -16.16 -42.17
C VAL A 424 23.96 -15.25 -43.10
N LEU A 425 23.31 -14.20 -43.58
CA LEU A 425 23.91 -13.15 -44.39
C LEU A 425 23.99 -11.89 -43.54
N PHE A 426 25.16 -11.29 -43.45
CA PHE A 426 25.38 -9.99 -42.85
C PHE A 426 25.68 -8.99 -43.96
N LEU A 427 24.82 -7.98 -44.11
CA LEU A 427 24.85 -7.00 -45.18
C LEU A 427 25.22 -5.62 -44.60
N ASP A 428 26.04 -4.88 -45.32
CA ASP A 428 26.35 -3.49 -45.00
C ASP A 428 26.45 -2.68 -46.29
N LEU A 429 25.75 -1.53 -46.32
CA LEU A 429 25.75 -0.66 -47.50
C LEU A 429 27.11 0.02 -47.65
N ASP A 430 27.74 -0.21 -48.80
CA ASP A 430 29.05 0.33 -49.05
C ASP A 430 28.99 1.85 -49.13
N ARG A 431 29.83 2.51 -48.34
CA ARG A 431 30.02 3.96 -48.38
C ARG A 431 28.72 4.75 -48.18
N PHE A 432 27.75 4.21 -47.45
CA PHE A 432 26.46 4.87 -47.21
C PHE A 432 26.60 6.28 -46.63
N LYS A 433 27.66 6.53 -45.87
CA LYS A 433 28.01 7.88 -45.40
C LYS A 433 28.19 8.89 -46.55
N GLU A 434 28.77 8.49 -47.68
CA GLU A 434 28.93 9.37 -48.85
C GLU A 434 27.57 9.77 -49.44
N VAL A 435 26.57 8.89 -49.40
CA VAL A 435 25.19 9.21 -49.80
C VAL A 435 24.60 10.27 -48.86
N ASN A 436 24.76 10.10 -47.55
CA ASN A 436 24.29 11.07 -46.56
C ASN A 436 25.00 12.43 -46.70
N ASP A 437 26.32 12.40 -46.88
CA ASP A 437 27.15 13.62 -46.95
C ASP A 437 26.88 14.42 -48.24
N GLN A 438 26.54 13.75 -49.35
CA GLN A 438 26.29 14.39 -50.65
C GLN A 438 24.82 14.76 -50.89
N PHE A 439 23.87 13.95 -50.41
CA PHE A 439 22.44 14.09 -50.74
C PHE A 439 21.54 14.34 -49.52
N GLY A 440 22.12 14.35 -48.31
CA GLY A 440 21.42 14.59 -47.05
C GLY A 440 20.81 13.33 -46.43
N HIS A 441 20.51 13.41 -45.14
CA HIS A 441 20.02 12.27 -44.36
C HIS A 441 18.64 11.75 -44.80
N GLU A 442 17.74 12.60 -45.30
CA GLU A 442 16.45 12.14 -45.83
C GLU A 442 16.63 11.25 -47.08
N ALA A 443 17.56 11.61 -47.96
CA ALA A 443 17.90 10.80 -49.13
C ALA A 443 18.50 9.44 -48.72
N GLY A 444 19.32 9.43 -47.65
CA GLY A 444 19.78 8.21 -47.02
C GLY A 444 18.65 7.35 -46.43
N ASN A 445 17.66 7.97 -45.78
CA ASN A 445 16.47 7.26 -45.26
C ASN A 445 15.67 6.58 -46.40
N ASP A 446 15.55 7.23 -47.56
CA ASP A 446 14.88 6.64 -48.73
C ASP A 446 15.66 5.45 -49.30
N VAL A 447 17.00 5.53 -49.34
CA VAL A 447 17.84 4.38 -49.69
C VAL A 447 17.61 3.22 -48.72
N LEU A 448 17.60 3.48 -47.41
CA LEU A 448 17.37 2.44 -46.40
C LEU A 448 15.99 1.79 -46.53
N ARG A 449 14.94 2.56 -46.80
CA ARG A 449 13.58 2.04 -47.05
C ARG A 449 13.55 1.15 -48.30
N ALA A 450 14.17 1.60 -49.38
CA ALA A 450 14.17 0.87 -50.65
C ALA A 450 15.01 -0.42 -50.59
N VAL A 451 16.18 -0.36 -49.94
CA VAL A 451 17.02 -1.53 -49.66
C VAL A 451 16.27 -2.53 -48.78
N ALA A 452 15.59 -2.07 -47.74
CA ALA A 452 14.78 -2.94 -46.89
C ALA A 452 13.63 -3.62 -47.67
N GLY A 453 13.02 -2.92 -48.62
CA GLY A 453 12.05 -3.49 -49.55
C GLY A 453 12.66 -4.60 -50.41
N GLU A 454 13.86 -4.37 -50.97
CA GLU A 454 14.60 -5.35 -51.76
C GLU A 454 14.95 -6.59 -50.92
N VAL A 455 15.47 -6.38 -49.70
CA VAL A 455 15.80 -7.45 -48.75
C VAL A 455 14.58 -8.31 -48.44
N ARG A 456 13.42 -7.69 -48.20
CA ARG A 456 12.17 -8.40 -47.90
C ARG A 456 11.67 -9.23 -49.08
N ASN A 457 11.81 -8.73 -50.30
CA ASN A 457 11.33 -9.40 -51.50
C ASN A 457 12.23 -10.58 -51.91
N ALA A 458 13.50 -10.54 -51.55
CA ALA A 458 14.47 -11.59 -51.88
C ALA A 458 14.38 -12.82 -50.97
N VAL A 459 13.70 -12.73 -49.82
CA VAL A 459 13.66 -13.78 -48.79
C VAL A 459 12.26 -14.40 -48.68
N ARG A 460 12.19 -15.65 -48.22
CA ARG A 460 10.90 -16.37 -48.08
C ARG A 460 10.21 -15.98 -46.78
N ALA A 461 8.91 -16.28 -46.68
CA ALA A 461 8.16 -16.08 -45.44
C ALA A 461 8.70 -16.88 -44.24
N SER A 462 9.45 -17.96 -44.47
CA SER A 462 10.12 -18.75 -43.42
C SER A 462 11.41 -18.10 -42.91
N ASP A 463 12.03 -17.25 -43.73
CA ASP A 463 13.29 -16.57 -43.47
C ASP A 463 13.05 -15.30 -42.65
N VAL A 464 14.10 -14.76 -42.04
CA VAL A 464 14.00 -13.53 -41.24
C VAL A 464 14.99 -12.50 -41.74
N ALA A 465 14.47 -11.33 -42.08
CA ALA A 465 15.25 -10.14 -42.40
C ALA A 465 15.09 -9.09 -41.30
N ALA A 466 16.21 -8.55 -40.85
CA ALA A 466 16.26 -7.56 -39.78
C ALA A 466 17.26 -6.44 -40.09
N ARG A 467 17.02 -5.26 -39.53
CA ARG A 467 18.01 -4.18 -39.48
C ARG A 467 18.86 -4.34 -38.22
N TYR A 468 20.16 -4.47 -38.40
CA TYR A 468 21.11 -4.66 -37.30
C TYR A 468 21.43 -3.33 -36.60
N GLY A 469 21.68 -2.28 -37.39
CA GLY A 469 21.91 -0.92 -36.92
C GLY A 469 22.42 -0.05 -38.07
N GLY A 470 22.19 1.26 -38.05
CA GLY A 470 22.66 2.16 -39.11
C GLY A 470 22.22 1.68 -40.51
N ASP A 471 23.20 1.32 -41.34
CA ASP A 471 23.08 0.83 -42.70
C ASP A 471 23.33 -0.69 -42.86
N GLU A 472 23.34 -1.40 -41.73
CA GLU A 472 23.57 -2.84 -41.65
C GLU A 472 22.26 -3.63 -41.54
N PHE A 473 22.20 -4.74 -42.28
CA PHE A 473 21.07 -5.67 -42.30
C PHE A 473 21.55 -7.10 -42.10
N VAL A 474 20.71 -7.95 -41.51
CA VAL A 474 21.00 -9.38 -41.38
C VAL A 474 19.82 -10.20 -41.86
N VAL A 475 20.12 -11.27 -42.58
CA VAL A 475 19.14 -12.23 -43.07
C VAL A 475 19.47 -13.63 -42.57
N ILE A 476 18.49 -14.32 -41.99
CA ILE A 476 18.56 -15.73 -41.63
C ILE A 476 17.76 -16.52 -42.67
N LEU A 477 18.46 -17.35 -43.45
CA LEU A 477 17.88 -18.21 -44.48
C LEU A 477 17.69 -19.62 -43.92
N THR A 478 16.44 -19.95 -43.64
CA THR A 478 16.05 -21.25 -43.06
C THR A 478 16.30 -22.38 -44.05
N ARG A 479 16.79 -23.53 -43.58
CA ARG A 479 17.05 -24.74 -44.43
C ARG A 479 17.88 -24.45 -45.68
N THR A 480 18.88 -23.61 -45.55
CA THR A 480 19.67 -23.13 -46.68
C THR A 480 21.16 -23.37 -46.39
N ASP A 481 21.81 -24.09 -47.29
CA ASP A 481 23.26 -24.35 -47.22
C ASP A 481 24.06 -23.14 -47.74
N LEU A 482 25.39 -23.21 -47.65
CA LEU A 482 26.25 -22.12 -48.11
C LEU A 482 26.04 -21.78 -49.60
N GLN A 483 25.79 -22.76 -50.46
CA GLN A 483 25.55 -22.52 -51.90
C GLN A 483 24.21 -21.80 -52.15
N GLY A 484 23.15 -22.20 -51.45
CA GLY A 484 21.87 -21.49 -51.47
C GLY A 484 22.00 -20.07 -50.92
N GLY A 485 22.73 -19.90 -49.82
CA GLY A 485 22.99 -18.60 -49.20
C GLY A 485 23.75 -17.66 -50.14
N ALA A 486 24.77 -18.16 -50.84
CA ALA A 486 25.53 -17.40 -51.82
C ALA A 486 24.65 -16.94 -53.00
N ARG A 487 23.72 -17.78 -53.49
CA ARG A 487 22.78 -17.39 -54.54
C ARG A 487 21.85 -16.27 -54.11
N VAL A 488 21.31 -16.35 -52.89
CA VAL A 488 20.45 -15.30 -52.33
C VAL A 488 21.26 -14.03 -52.07
N GLY A 489 22.48 -14.15 -51.55
CA GLY A 489 23.40 -13.03 -51.36
C GLY A 489 23.72 -12.31 -52.66
N GLU A 490 24.02 -13.04 -53.74
CA GLU A 490 24.30 -12.43 -55.03
C GLU A 490 23.05 -11.76 -55.65
N ALA A 491 21.87 -12.37 -55.48
CA ALA A 491 20.61 -11.76 -55.89
C ALA A 491 20.34 -10.45 -55.12
N LEU A 492 20.55 -10.44 -53.80
CA LEU A 492 20.44 -9.26 -52.94
C LEU A 492 21.43 -8.17 -53.36
N ARG A 493 22.69 -8.54 -53.62
CA ARG A 493 23.74 -7.63 -54.06
C ARG A 493 23.36 -6.92 -55.36
N ALA A 494 22.97 -7.69 -56.37
CA ALA A 494 22.54 -7.16 -57.67
C ALA A 494 21.24 -6.34 -57.56
N GLY A 495 20.29 -6.78 -56.72
CA GLY A 495 19.03 -6.09 -56.46
C GLY A 495 19.25 -4.71 -55.82
N ILE A 496 20.10 -4.63 -54.80
CA ILE A 496 20.45 -3.40 -54.09
C ILE A 496 21.22 -2.43 -54.99
N GLU A 497 22.13 -2.92 -55.83
CA GLU A 497 22.74 -2.08 -56.87
C GLU A 497 21.69 -1.50 -57.84
N GLY A 498 20.66 -2.29 -58.14
CA GLY A 498 19.49 -1.85 -58.90
C GLY A 498 18.65 -0.79 -58.18
N VAL A 499 18.54 -0.83 -56.85
CA VAL A 499 17.85 0.20 -56.04
C VAL A 499 18.47 1.57 -56.27
N GLY A 500 19.80 1.67 -56.23
CA GLY A 500 20.52 2.92 -56.48
C GLY A 500 20.14 3.56 -57.81
N ARG A 501 20.11 2.76 -58.89
CA ARG A 501 19.70 3.22 -60.23
C ARG A 501 18.25 3.68 -60.28
N ARG A 502 17.32 2.96 -59.63
CA ARG A 502 15.90 3.32 -59.58
C ARG A 502 15.65 4.63 -58.82
N LEU A 503 16.47 4.92 -57.82
CA LEU A 503 16.43 6.16 -57.06
C LEU A 503 17.19 7.33 -57.75
N GLY A 504 17.81 7.09 -58.90
CA GLY A 504 18.49 8.13 -59.69
C GLY A 504 19.94 8.40 -59.27
N TYR A 505 20.55 7.55 -58.44
CA TYR A 505 21.94 7.69 -58.05
C TYR A 505 22.92 7.20 -59.15
N PRO A 506 24.14 7.75 -59.22
CA PRO A 506 25.21 7.25 -60.09
C PRO A 506 25.44 5.74 -59.93
N ALA A 507 25.79 5.07 -61.02
CA ALA A 507 26.09 3.64 -61.00
C ALA A 507 27.23 3.34 -60.02
N GLY A 508 27.04 2.35 -59.16
CA GLY A 508 28.02 1.95 -58.14
C GLY A 508 28.04 2.82 -56.88
N LEU A 509 27.17 3.84 -56.76
CA LEU A 509 27.10 4.66 -55.53
C LEU A 509 26.38 3.94 -54.39
N VAL A 510 25.29 3.22 -54.69
CA VAL A 510 24.57 2.40 -53.71
C VAL A 510 24.85 0.94 -54.00
N THR A 511 25.80 0.35 -53.28
CA THR A 511 26.12 -1.08 -53.34
C THR A 511 26.14 -1.68 -51.93
N VAL A 512 26.24 -2.99 -51.83
CA VAL A 512 26.25 -3.70 -50.56
C VAL A 512 27.36 -4.75 -50.56
N SER A 513 28.10 -4.82 -49.46
CA SER A 513 28.94 -5.99 -49.18
C SER A 513 28.18 -6.97 -48.30
N ILE A 514 28.35 -8.27 -48.57
CA ILE A 514 27.63 -9.34 -47.88
C ILE A 514 28.61 -10.40 -47.39
N GLY A 515 28.56 -10.68 -46.09
CA GLY A 515 29.25 -11.81 -45.48
C GLY A 515 28.31 -12.98 -45.24
N LEU A 516 28.73 -14.18 -45.62
CA LEU A 516 27.93 -15.39 -45.47
C LEU A 516 28.54 -16.35 -44.44
N ALA A 517 27.71 -16.93 -43.59
CA ALA A 517 28.07 -18.05 -42.73
C ALA A 517 26.98 -19.13 -42.72
N GLU A 518 27.39 -20.40 -42.66
CA GLU A 518 26.49 -21.56 -42.54
C GLU A 518 26.60 -22.17 -41.14
N PHE A 519 25.46 -22.54 -40.56
CA PHE A 519 25.40 -23.42 -39.41
C PHE A 519 25.16 -24.85 -39.89
N ASP A 520 26.17 -25.73 -39.76
CA ASP A 520 26.02 -27.17 -39.99
C ASP A 520 25.80 -27.90 -38.66
N PRO A 521 24.62 -28.49 -38.40
CA PRO A 521 24.34 -29.23 -37.16
C PRO A 521 25.22 -30.47 -36.98
N ARG A 522 25.89 -30.95 -38.04
CA ARG A 522 26.83 -32.09 -38.00
C ARG A 522 28.24 -31.67 -37.58
N GLN A 523 28.55 -30.38 -37.66
CA GLN A 523 29.81 -29.77 -37.23
C GLN A 523 29.51 -28.47 -36.46
N PRO A 524 28.84 -28.56 -35.29
CA PRO A 524 28.46 -27.36 -34.55
C PRO A 524 29.72 -26.62 -34.11
N SER A 525 29.94 -25.45 -34.71
CA SER A 525 31.03 -24.55 -34.33
C SER A 525 30.73 -23.93 -32.95
N GLU A 526 31.75 -23.78 -32.10
CA GLU A 526 31.66 -23.01 -30.85
C GLU A 526 31.59 -21.48 -31.09
N SER A 527 31.87 -21.02 -32.32
CA SER A 527 31.88 -19.60 -32.65
C SER A 527 30.49 -19.06 -32.97
N ASP A 528 30.23 -17.80 -32.56
CA ASP A 528 28.98 -17.09 -32.87
C ASP A 528 28.84 -16.93 -34.40
N LEU A 529 27.73 -17.44 -34.94
CA LEU A 529 27.44 -17.43 -36.37
C LEU A 529 27.36 -16.01 -36.96
N LEU A 530 26.90 -15.03 -36.18
CA LEU A 530 26.90 -13.62 -36.59
C LEU A 530 28.33 -13.08 -36.71
N VAL A 531 29.22 -13.47 -35.81
CA VAL A 531 30.64 -13.08 -35.86
C VAL A 531 31.33 -13.73 -37.07
N ALA A 532 30.97 -14.97 -37.42
CA ALA A 532 31.48 -15.62 -38.62
C ALA A 532 31.03 -14.89 -39.89
N ALA A 533 29.75 -14.50 -39.98
CA ALA A 533 29.21 -13.75 -41.09
C ALA A 533 29.82 -12.34 -41.19
N ASP A 534 29.98 -11.63 -40.07
CA ASP A 534 30.64 -10.32 -40.01
C ASP A 534 32.12 -10.38 -40.46
N ARG A 535 32.87 -11.41 -40.05
CA ARG A 535 34.23 -11.64 -40.56
C ARG A 535 34.27 -11.91 -42.05
N ALA A 536 33.24 -12.56 -42.60
CA ALA A 536 33.12 -12.76 -44.05
C ALA A 536 32.79 -11.44 -44.76
N LEU A 537 31.92 -10.62 -44.18
CA LEU A 537 31.59 -9.28 -44.66
C LEU A 537 32.83 -8.39 -44.71
N TYR A 538 33.67 -8.43 -43.67
CA TYR A 538 34.94 -7.71 -43.65
C TYR A 538 35.85 -8.12 -44.81
N ARG A 539 35.89 -9.42 -45.16
CA ARG A 539 36.65 -9.93 -46.33
C ARG A 539 36.06 -9.41 -47.65
N ALA A 540 34.73 -9.38 -47.80
CA ALA A 540 34.08 -8.78 -48.97
C ALA A 540 34.45 -7.29 -49.13
N LYS A 541 34.43 -6.54 -48.03
CA LYS A 541 34.83 -5.12 -48.03
C LYS A 541 36.31 -4.92 -48.40
N ALA A 542 37.19 -5.78 -47.90
CA ALA A 542 38.63 -5.74 -48.21
C ALA A 542 38.94 -6.12 -49.66
N ALA A 543 38.13 -6.99 -50.27
CA ALA A 543 38.29 -7.46 -51.65
C ALA A 543 37.80 -6.46 -52.72
N GLY A 544 37.38 -5.25 -52.33
CA GLY A 544 36.93 -4.22 -53.25
C GLY A 544 35.48 -3.76 -53.05
N ARG A 545 34.76 -4.33 -52.06
CA ARG A 545 33.33 -4.07 -51.80
C ARG A 545 32.42 -4.55 -52.93
N ASN A 546 31.09 -4.36 -52.79
CA ASN A 546 30.09 -4.86 -53.72
C ASN A 546 30.30 -6.34 -54.06
N ALA A 547 30.42 -7.18 -53.03
CA ALA A 547 30.78 -8.59 -53.17
C ALA A 547 30.12 -9.44 -52.07
N VAL A 548 30.04 -10.75 -52.33
CA VAL A 548 29.61 -11.76 -51.36
C VAL A 548 30.82 -12.62 -51.00
N ALA A 549 31.11 -12.83 -49.71
CA ALA A 549 32.28 -13.57 -49.24
C ALA A 549 32.01 -14.54 -48.09
#